data_AF-A0A167XGR7-F1
#
_entry.id   AF-A0A167XGR7-F1
#
_cell.length_a   1.000
_cell.length_b   1.000
_cell.length_c   1.000
_cell.angle_alpha   90.00
_cell.angle_beta   90.00
_cell.angle_gamma   90.00
#
_symmetry.space_group_name_H-M   'P 1'
#
loop_
_entity.id
_entity.type
_entity.pdbx_description
1 polymer ?
#
loop_
_entity_poly.entity_id
_entity_poly.type
_entity_poly.pdbx_seq_one_letter_code
_entity_poly.pdbx_strand_id
1 'polypeptide(L)'
;MSQSQALAIIPIDGALVLDRVVQNGPGMHLNLAFSAGGVYVEAAARKCAELFKSGPVPATKAVESFLEDDDKRLAILDELFVLRGCSTAEHSIPSTGTRNAPKPSKAVLNLKKMCGNVLKYARSSELSETQLSAFKGIVMLTTGYIGIRSLFMELLPSKKGTPLWAPSDLARSWRQDSPDEKEYNFFLDYAAYCVTGPDEITVIVESLKPSSLGYFADSLCVSERLSN
;
A
#
# COMPACT_ATOMS: atom_id res chain seq x y z
N MET A 1 -16.59 83.79 39.18
CA MET A 1 -15.51 83.12 38.43
C MET A 1 -15.91 81.66 38.20
N SER A 2 -15.73 81.21 36.96
CA SER A 2 -15.91 79.87 36.37
C SER A 2 -17.33 79.27 36.26
N GLN A 3 -17.81 79.32 35.03
CA GLN A 3 -18.73 78.35 34.42
C GLN A 3 -18.06 76.95 34.33
N SER A 4 -18.88 75.90 34.31
CA SER A 4 -18.79 74.84 33.29
C SER A 4 -20.11 74.07 33.24
N GLN A 5 -20.82 74.22 32.13
CA GLN A 5 -21.89 73.33 31.65
C GLN A 5 -21.26 72.10 30.98
N ALA A 6 -21.94 70.95 31.03
CA ALA A 6 -22.09 69.98 29.91
C ALA A 6 -22.68 68.67 30.45
N LEU A 7 -23.95 68.39 30.14
CA LEU A 7 -24.39 67.41 29.12
C LEU A 7 -24.50 65.98 29.67
N ALA A 8 -25.75 65.61 29.96
CA ALA A 8 -26.18 64.23 30.06
C ALA A 8 -25.98 63.54 28.71
N ILE A 9 -25.27 62.41 28.71
CA ILE A 9 -25.26 61.44 27.62
C ILE A 9 -25.82 60.14 28.19
N ILE A 10 -26.99 59.77 27.68
CA ILE A 10 -27.65 58.48 27.90
C ILE A 10 -26.85 57.42 27.12
N PRO A 11 -26.35 56.34 27.75
CA PRO A 11 -25.87 55.19 26.99
C PRO A 11 -27.07 54.34 26.57
N ILE A 12 -27.24 54.25 25.25
CA ILE A 12 -28.23 53.48 24.52
C ILE A 12 -27.90 51.98 24.65
N ASP A 13 -28.93 51.18 24.96
CA ASP A 13 -28.94 49.73 24.82
C ASP A 13 -28.46 49.32 23.42
N GLY A 14 -27.39 48.53 23.36
CA GLY A 14 -26.79 48.12 22.09
C GLY A 14 -25.72 47.06 22.28
N ALA A 15 -26.08 45.95 22.93
CA ALA A 15 -25.25 44.76 22.96
C ALA A 15 -25.08 44.20 21.53
N LEU A 16 -23.98 44.62 20.90
CA LEU A 16 -23.10 43.83 20.04
C LEU A 16 -23.78 42.71 19.23
N VAL A 17 -24.54 43.10 18.22
CA VAL A 17 -24.68 42.33 16.98
C VAL A 17 -23.36 42.48 16.21
N LEU A 18 -22.31 41.81 16.68
CA LEU A 18 -20.99 41.78 16.02
C LEU A 18 -20.54 40.35 15.68
N ASP A 19 -21.47 39.40 15.64
CA ASP A 19 -21.15 37.97 15.47
C ASP A 19 -21.65 37.37 14.13
N ARG A 20 -22.18 38.21 13.22
CA ARG A 20 -22.73 37.75 11.93
C ARG A 20 -22.08 38.33 10.67
N VAL A 21 -21.13 39.25 10.79
CA VAL A 21 -20.56 39.94 9.60
C VAL A 21 -19.36 39.20 8.99
N VAL A 22 -18.73 38.26 9.71
CA VAL A 22 -17.61 37.47 9.16
C VAL A 22 -18.08 36.25 8.36
N GLN A 23 -19.36 35.88 8.44
CA GLN A 23 -19.91 34.71 7.73
C GLN A 23 -20.20 34.94 6.24
N ASN A 24 -19.98 36.13 5.66
CA ASN A 24 -20.30 36.39 4.25
C ASN A 24 -19.18 37.15 3.51
N GLY A 25 -17.93 37.00 3.96
CA GLY A 25 -16.79 37.65 3.31
C GLY A 25 -16.52 37.07 1.91
N PRO A 26 -16.04 37.87 0.93
CA PRO A 26 -15.68 37.38 -0.40
C PRO A 26 -14.62 36.25 -0.37
N GLY A 27 -13.79 36.20 0.68
CA GLY A 27 -12.87 35.08 0.92
C GLY A 27 -13.56 33.74 1.20
N MET A 28 -14.77 33.74 1.80
CA MET A 28 -15.55 32.52 2.02
C MET A 28 -16.18 32.02 0.72
N HIS A 29 -16.66 32.93 -0.14
CA HIS A 29 -17.15 32.59 -1.48
C HIS A 29 -16.05 32.03 -2.38
N LEU A 30 -14.83 32.59 -2.29
CA LEU A 30 -13.66 32.04 -2.96
C LEU A 30 -13.29 30.66 -2.43
N ASN A 31 -13.29 30.45 -1.11
CA ASN A 31 -12.97 29.14 -0.52
C ASN A 31 -14.04 28.08 -0.86
N LEU A 32 -15.33 28.45 -0.88
CA LEU A 32 -16.43 27.60 -1.35
C LEU A 32 -16.32 27.30 -2.83
N ALA A 33 -15.98 28.29 -3.67
CA ALA A 33 -15.78 28.08 -5.10
C ALA A 33 -14.54 27.21 -5.39
N PHE A 34 -13.47 27.35 -4.60
CA PHE A 34 -12.26 26.53 -4.71
C PHE A 34 -12.51 25.10 -4.21
N SER A 35 -13.25 24.93 -3.12
CA SER A 35 -13.61 23.63 -2.58
C SER A 35 -14.59 22.91 -3.51
N ALA A 36 -15.61 23.61 -4.03
CA ALA A 36 -16.54 23.07 -5.02
C ALA A 36 -15.83 22.74 -6.34
N GLY A 37 -14.91 23.60 -6.80
CA GLY A 37 -14.10 23.39 -8.00
C GLY A 37 -13.07 22.26 -7.84
N GLY A 38 -12.52 22.09 -6.63
CA GLY A 38 -11.56 21.05 -6.28
C GLY A 38 -12.11 19.64 -6.53
N VAL A 39 -13.39 19.42 -6.22
CA VAL A 39 -14.07 18.14 -6.49
C VAL A 39 -14.14 17.84 -8.00
N TYR A 40 -14.33 18.84 -8.86
CA TYR A 40 -14.33 18.65 -10.31
C TYR A 40 -12.94 18.40 -10.88
N VAL A 41 -11.92 19.07 -10.34
CA VAL A 41 -10.51 18.85 -10.73
C VAL A 41 -10.04 17.47 -10.28
N GLU A 42 -10.37 17.06 -9.06
CA GLU A 42 -10.09 15.71 -8.55
C GLU A 42 -10.83 14.65 -9.35
N ALA A 43 -12.13 14.85 -9.64
CA ALA A 43 -12.90 13.93 -10.48
C ALA A 43 -12.32 13.84 -11.90
N ALA A 44 -11.89 14.96 -12.50
CA ALA A 44 -11.24 14.96 -13.80
C ALA A 44 -9.86 14.28 -13.76
N ALA A 45 -9.07 14.49 -12.71
CA ALA A 45 -7.80 13.82 -12.50
C ALA A 45 -7.98 12.31 -12.31
N ARG A 46 -8.98 11.87 -11.53
CA ARG A 46 -9.35 10.47 -11.33
C ARG A 46 -9.83 9.84 -12.64
N LYS A 47 -10.64 10.55 -13.44
CA LYS A 47 -11.10 10.11 -14.77
C LYS A 47 -9.95 10.00 -15.78
N CYS A 48 -9.00 10.94 -15.75
CA CYS A 48 -7.78 10.88 -16.55
C CYS A 48 -6.88 9.72 -16.11
N ALA A 49 -6.71 9.50 -14.81
CA ALA A 49 -5.95 8.39 -14.25
C ALA A 49 -6.54 7.02 -14.66
N GLU A 50 -7.88 6.89 -14.66
CA GLU A 50 -8.58 5.74 -15.21
C GLU A 50 -8.34 5.58 -16.72
N LEU A 51 -8.42 6.68 -17.49
CA LEU A 51 -8.17 6.69 -18.94
C LEU A 51 -6.73 6.28 -19.29
N PHE A 52 -5.76 6.65 -18.46
CA PHE A 52 -4.35 6.33 -18.63
C PHE A 52 -3.93 5.02 -17.94
N LYS A 53 -4.88 4.29 -17.30
CA LYS A 53 -4.61 3.10 -16.46
C LYS A 53 -3.49 3.34 -15.45
N SER A 54 -3.38 4.56 -14.94
CA SER A 54 -2.35 4.97 -14.00
C SER A 54 -2.98 5.12 -12.62
N GLY A 55 -2.40 4.43 -11.63
CA GLY A 55 -2.88 4.46 -10.25
C GLY A 55 -2.68 3.13 -9.53
N PRO A 56 -2.85 3.12 -8.20
CA PRO A 56 -2.62 1.94 -7.37
C PRO A 56 -3.58 0.80 -7.69
N VAL A 57 -4.86 1.10 -7.95
CA VAL A 57 -5.88 0.09 -8.28
C VAL A 57 -5.60 -0.55 -9.65
N PRO A 58 -5.42 0.19 -10.76
CA PRO A 58 -5.02 -0.41 -12.02
C PRO A 58 -3.70 -1.18 -11.96
N ALA A 59 -2.71 -0.68 -11.21
CA ALA A 59 -1.41 -1.35 -11.05
C ALA A 59 -1.56 -2.71 -10.33
N THR A 60 -2.39 -2.75 -9.30
CA THR A 60 -2.70 -3.99 -8.56
C THR A 60 -3.44 -4.98 -9.47
N LYS A 61 -4.51 -4.53 -10.14
CA LYS A 61 -5.27 -5.36 -11.09
C LYS A 61 -4.42 -5.91 -12.21
N ALA A 62 -3.42 -5.16 -12.68
CA ALA A 62 -2.51 -5.65 -13.69
C ALA A 62 -1.73 -6.89 -13.20
N VAL A 63 -1.30 -6.90 -11.93
CA VAL A 63 -0.64 -8.08 -11.33
C VAL A 63 -1.61 -9.26 -11.24
N GLU A 64 -2.84 -9.02 -10.78
CA GLU A 64 -3.88 -10.06 -10.70
C GLU A 64 -4.17 -10.68 -12.07
N SER A 65 -4.43 -9.84 -13.08
CA SER A 65 -4.66 -10.30 -14.46
C SER A 65 -3.44 -11.02 -15.06
N PHE A 66 -2.23 -10.66 -14.65
CA PHE A 66 -1.01 -11.37 -15.07
C PHE A 66 -0.93 -12.79 -14.49
N LEU A 67 -1.59 -13.03 -13.35
CA LEU A 67 -1.60 -14.30 -12.61
C LEU A 67 -2.97 -15.01 -12.64
N GLU A 68 -3.88 -14.57 -13.50
CA GLU A 68 -5.22 -15.11 -13.62
C GLU A 68 -5.21 -16.56 -14.13
N ASP A 69 -4.29 -16.89 -15.03
CA ASP A 69 -4.08 -18.23 -15.57
C ASP A 69 -3.34 -19.12 -14.54
N ASP A 70 -4.01 -20.16 -14.06
CA ASP A 70 -3.52 -21.04 -12.98
C ASP A 70 -2.19 -21.71 -13.32
N ASP A 71 -2.04 -22.26 -14.52
CA ASP A 71 -0.84 -22.98 -14.94
C ASP A 71 0.35 -22.01 -15.06
N LYS A 72 0.13 -20.85 -15.69
CA LYS A 72 1.15 -19.80 -15.78
C LYS A 72 1.52 -19.26 -14.40
N ARG A 73 0.51 -19.02 -13.54
CA ARG A 73 0.72 -18.56 -12.17
C ARG A 73 1.59 -19.54 -11.41
N LEU A 74 1.24 -20.82 -11.40
CA LEU A 74 2.02 -21.85 -10.70
C LEU A 74 3.45 -21.95 -11.23
N ALA A 75 3.64 -21.91 -12.55
CA ALA A 75 4.98 -21.93 -13.15
C ALA A 75 5.83 -20.73 -12.72
N ILE A 76 5.26 -19.52 -12.68
CA ILE A 76 5.96 -18.30 -12.26
C ILE A 76 6.28 -18.35 -10.76
N LEU A 77 5.34 -18.76 -9.91
CA LEU A 77 5.55 -18.84 -8.47
C LEU A 77 6.57 -19.93 -8.10
N ASP A 78 6.56 -21.07 -8.79
CA ASP A 78 7.59 -22.12 -8.67
C ASP A 78 8.98 -21.60 -9.09
N GLU A 79 9.05 -20.81 -10.15
CA GLU A 79 10.30 -20.16 -10.55
C GLU A 79 10.81 -19.21 -9.47
N LEU A 80 9.94 -18.38 -8.88
CA LEU A 80 10.29 -17.52 -7.75
C LEU A 80 10.77 -18.32 -6.54
N PHE A 81 10.18 -19.49 -6.26
CA PHE A 81 10.64 -20.40 -5.22
C PHE A 81 12.08 -20.86 -5.46
N VAL A 82 12.40 -21.31 -6.67
CA VAL A 82 13.76 -21.75 -7.03
C VAL A 82 14.77 -20.59 -6.98
N LEU A 83 14.39 -19.40 -7.46
CA LEU A 83 15.24 -18.21 -7.48
C LEU A 83 15.63 -17.72 -6.07
N ARG A 84 14.77 -17.96 -5.06
CA ARG A 84 15.07 -17.67 -3.65
C ARG A 84 16.14 -18.58 -3.05
N GLY A 85 16.57 -19.63 -3.75
CA GLY A 85 17.48 -20.63 -3.21
C GLY A 85 16.79 -21.62 -2.27
N CYS A 86 15.46 -21.61 -2.19
CA CYS A 86 14.69 -22.64 -1.51
C CYS A 86 14.83 -23.94 -2.33
N SER A 87 15.71 -24.83 -1.88
CA SER A 87 15.80 -26.19 -2.40
C SER A 87 14.90 -27.07 -1.54
N THR A 88 14.05 -27.90 -2.15
CA THR A 88 13.37 -29.04 -1.50
C THR A 88 14.36 -30.14 -1.06
N ALA A 89 15.60 -29.77 -0.73
CA ALA A 89 16.67 -30.69 -0.42
C ALA A 89 16.60 -31.13 1.04
N GLU A 90 15.60 -31.94 1.38
CA GLU A 90 15.78 -32.92 2.45
C GLU A 90 16.54 -34.17 1.97
N HIS A 91 16.76 -34.37 0.66
CA HIS A 91 17.48 -35.55 0.14
C HIS A 91 18.45 -35.28 -1.03
N SER A 92 19.32 -34.27 -0.95
CA SER A 92 20.35 -34.11 -1.98
C SER A 92 21.72 -33.78 -1.38
N ILE A 93 22.60 -34.77 -1.50
CA ILE A 93 24.04 -34.77 -1.23
C ILE A 93 24.69 -33.43 -1.65
N PRO A 94 25.66 -32.90 -0.88
CA PRO A 94 26.32 -31.64 -1.21
C PRO A 94 27.15 -31.81 -2.49
N SER A 95 26.59 -31.42 -3.62
CA SER A 95 27.36 -31.31 -4.86
C SER A 95 28.11 -29.98 -4.83
N THR A 96 29.41 -30.07 -4.54
CA THR A 96 30.42 -29.04 -4.77
C THR A 96 30.47 -28.69 -6.25
N GLY A 97 29.65 -27.73 -6.66
CA GLY A 97 29.68 -27.17 -8.00
C GLY A 97 29.20 -25.74 -7.91
N THR A 98 29.97 -24.82 -8.48
CA THR A 98 29.66 -23.40 -8.63
C THR A 98 28.36 -23.28 -9.44
N ARG A 99 27.20 -23.41 -8.77
CA ARG A 99 25.89 -23.24 -9.40
C ARG A 99 25.76 -21.76 -9.71
N ASN A 100 25.93 -21.42 -10.98
CA ASN A 100 25.46 -20.14 -11.49
C ASN A 100 24.00 -19.99 -11.05
N ALA A 101 23.70 -18.93 -10.30
CA ALA A 101 22.35 -18.69 -9.83
C ALA A 101 21.39 -18.70 -11.03
N PRO A 102 20.24 -19.39 -10.94
CA PRO A 102 19.27 -19.44 -12.02
C PRO A 102 18.89 -18.01 -12.42
N LYS A 103 18.90 -17.72 -13.73
CA LYS A 103 18.56 -16.40 -14.24
C LYS A 103 17.03 -16.29 -14.32
N PRO A 104 16.41 -15.19 -13.83
CA PRO A 104 14.97 -15.02 -13.89
C PRO A 104 14.48 -14.92 -15.33
N SER A 105 13.34 -15.54 -15.59
CA SER A 105 12.63 -15.48 -16.86
C SER A 105 12.07 -14.07 -17.13
N LYS A 106 11.69 -13.84 -18.38
CA LYS A 106 11.02 -12.59 -18.76
C LYS A 106 9.71 -12.39 -17.99
N ALA A 107 9.00 -13.47 -17.65
CA ALA A 107 7.75 -13.40 -16.90
C ALA A 107 8.00 -12.92 -15.46
N VAL A 108 9.00 -13.48 -14.78
CA VAL A 108 9.41 -13.01 -13.44
C VAL A 108 9.86 -11.55 -13.46
N LEU A 109 10.65 -11.15 -14.46
CA LEU A 109 11.08 -9.76 -14.61
C LEU A 109 9.90 -8.80 -14.83
N ASN A 110 8.90 -9.21 -15.62
CA ASN A 110 7.68 -8.44 -15.82
C ASN A 110 6.87 -8.34 -14.52
N LEU A 111 6.67 -9.45 -13.80
CA LEU A 111 5.98 -9.46 -12.51
C LEU A 111 6.67 -8.52 -11.51
N LYS A 112 8.00 -8.61 -11.40
CA LYS A 112 8.81 -7.70 -10.57
C LYS A 112 8.58 -6.23 -10.94
N LYS A 113 8.53 -5.90 -12.23
CA LYS A 113 8.23 -4.55 -12.69
C LYS A 113 6.83 -4.10 -12.26
N MET A 114 5.83 -4.98 -12.35
CA MET A 114 4.45 -4.67 -11.98
C MET A 114 4.30 -4.49 -10.46
N CYS A 115 4.93 -5.34 -9.64
CA CYS A 115 5.03 -5.15 -8.19
C CYS A 115 5.73 -3.82 -7.85
N GLY A 116 6.78 -3.45 -8.59
CA GLY A 116 7.45 -2.15 -8.44
C GLY A 116 6.55 -0.96 -8.73
N ASN A 117 5.63 -1.08 -9.69
CA ASN A 117 4.63 -0.05 -9.95
C ASN A 117 3.64 0.11 -8.79
N VAL A 118 3.19 -1.00 -8.18
CA VAL A 118 2.34 -0.94 -6.97
C VAL A 118 3.10 -0.26 -5.83
N LEU A 119 4.34 -0.69 -5.58
CA LEU A 119 5.20 -0.15 -4.51
C LEU A 119 5.50 1.34 -4.67
N LYS A 120 5.55 1.85 -5.91
CA LYS A 120 5.71 3.29 -6.16
C LYS A 120 4.61 4.12 -5.49
N TYR A 121 3.37 3.62 -5.51
CA TYR A 121 2.21 4.30 -4.93
C TYR A 121 2.15 4.23 -3.40
N ALA A 122 2.96 3.37 -2.77
CA ALA A 122 3.07 3.26 -1.32
C ALA A 122 4.01 4.29 -0.69
N ARG A 123 4.78 5.04 -1.48
CA ARG A 123 5.77 6.01 -1.00
C ARG A 123 5.10 7.22 -0.33
N SER A 124 5.74 7.77 0.69
CA SER A 124 5.27 8.95 1.44
C SER A 124 5.11 10.23 0.60
N SER A 125 5.63 10.24 -0.63
CA SER A 125 5.44 11.33 -1.60
C SER A 125 4.06 11.34 -2.27
N GLU A 126 3.29 10.26 -2.14
CA GLU A 126 1.96 10.12 -2.75
C GLU A 126 0.87 10.63 -1.80
N LEU A 127 -0.36 10.81 -2.30
CA LEU A 127 -1.51 11.21 -1.48
C LEU A 127 -1.98 10.05 -0.58
N SER A 128 -2.50 10.36 0.61
CA SER A 128 -2.99 9.34 1.57
C SER A 128 -3.97 8.33 0.98
N GLU A 129 -4.93 8.76 0.14
CA GLU A 129 -5.90 7.87 -0.53
C GLU A 129 -5.21 6.92 -1.54
N THR A 130 -4.21 7.45 -2.27
CA THR A 130 -3.38 6.69 -3.21
C THR A 130 -2.56 5.64 -2.48
N GLN A 131 -1.92 6.03 -1.38
CA GLN A 131 -1.15 5.14 -0.52
C GLN A 131 -2.04 4.06 0.10
N LEU A 132 -3.20 4.43 0.64
CA LEU A 132 -4.16 3.48 1.20
C LEU A 132 -4.57 2.42 0.17
N SER A 133 -4.87 2.84 -1.05
CA SER A 133 -5.19 1.93 -2.15
C SER A 133 -4.01 1.03 -2.51
N ALA A 134 -2.77 1.55 -2.47
CA ALA A 134 -1.57 0.77 -2.68
C ALA A 134 -1.34 -0.25 -1.56
N PHE A 135 -1.54 0.12 -0.29
CA PHE A 135 -1.42 -0.76 0.86
C PHE A 135 -2.40 -1.92 0.79
N LYS A 136 -3.68 -1.64 0.46
CA LYS A 136 -4.69 -2.67 0.20
C LYS A 136 -4.26 -3.64 -0.90
N GLY A 137 -3.71 -3.10 -2.00
CA GLY A 137 -3.17 -3.91 -3.09
C GLY A 137 -1.98 -4.77 -2.66
N ILE A 138 -1.03 -4.23 -1.90
CA ILE A 138 0.11 -4.97 -1.36
C ILE A 138 -0.36 -6.12 -0.47
N VAL A 139 -1.27 -5.85 0.48
CA VAL A 139 -1.85 -6.86 1.37
C VAL A 139 -2.47 -7.98 0.53
N MET A 140 -3.40 -7.63 -0.37
CA MET A 140 -4.09 -8.61 -1.21
C MET A 140 -3.12 -9.47 -2.03
N LEU A 141 -2.12 -8.86 -2.67
CA LEU A 141 -1.16 -9.59 -3.50
C LEU A 141 -0.25 -10.50 -2.66
N THR A 142 0.18 -10.05 -1.50
CA THR A 142 1.10 -10.81 -0.63
C THR A 142 0.39 -11.93 0.13
N THR A 143 -0.89 -11.76 0.47
CA THR A 143 -1.70 -12.81 1.11
C THR A 143 -2.34 -13.77 0.10
N GLY A 144 -2.65 -13.31 -1.11
CA GLY A 144 -3.32 -14.10 -2.15
C GLY A 144 -2.37 -14.96 -2.98
N TYR A 145 -1.10 -14.58 -3.09
CA TYR A 145 -0.12 -15.26 -3.94
C TYR A 145 1.17 -15.55 -3.19
N ILE A 146 1.30 -16.81 -2.76
CA ILE A 146 2.46 -17.29 -2.01
C ILE A 146 3.75 -17.04 -2.81
N GLY A 147 4.72 -16.40 -2.16
CA GLY A 147 6.04 -16.11 -2.73
C GLY A 147 6.15 -14.77 -3.44
N ILE A 148 5.06 -14.04 -3.73
CA ILE A 148 5.17 -12.68 -4.31
C ILE A 148 5.83 -11.70 -3.34
N ARG A 149 5.70 -11.94 -2.03
CA ARG A 149 6.31 -11.13 -0.97
C ARG A 149 7.80 -10.88 -1.20
N SER A 150 8.56 -11.86 -1.69
CA SER A 150 10.00 -11.70 -1.94
C SER A 150 10.32 -10.65 -2.99
N LEU A 151 9.46 -10.50 -4.00
CA LEU A 151 9.62 -9.45 -5.00
C LEU A 151 9.47 -8.07 -4.39
N PHE A 152 8.50 -7.88 -3.49
CA PHE A 152 8.36 -6.61 -2.78
C PHE A 152 9.59 -6.32 -1.92
N MET A 153 10.09 -7.30 -1.17
CA MET A 153 11.32 -7.15 -0.37
C MET A 153 12.54 -6.77 -1.23
N GLU A 154 12.73 -7.40 -2.38
CA GLU A 154 13.83 -7.08 -3.31
C GLU A 154 13.75 -5.67 -3.90
N LEU A 155 12.54 -5.10 -3.98
CA LEU A 155 12.28 -3.77 -4.53
C LEU A 155 12.37 -2.67 -3.47
N LEU A 156 12.44 -3.03 -2.18
CA LEU A 156 12.68 -2.07 -1.12
C LEU A 156 14.12 -1.52 -1.22
N PRO A 157 14.35 -0.25 -0.86
CA PRO A 157 15.70 0.29 -0.79
C PRO A 157 16.54 -0.55 0.18
N SER A 158 17.53 -1.27 -0.34
CA SER A 158 18.48 -1.98 0.49
C SER A 158 19.44 -0.96 1.11
N LYS A 159 19.33 -0.71 2.42
CA LYS A 159 20.41 -0.04 3.13
C LYS A 159 21.56 -1.03 3.26
N LYS A 160 22.69 -0.74 2.60
CA LYS A 160 23.92 -1.55 2.73
C LYS A 160 24.21 -1.84 4.20
N GLY A 161 24.28 -3.12 4.56
CA GLY A 161 24.65 -3.58 5.91
C GLY A 161 23.56 -3.46 6.98
N THR A 162 22.31 -3.14 6.63
CA THR A 162 21.20 -3.09 7.59
C THR A 162 20.48 -4.45 7.62
N PRO A 163 20.03 -4.93 8.80
CA PRO A 163 19.17 -6.10 8.91
C PRO A 163 17.94 -6.02 8.00
N LEU A 164 17.28 -7.16 7.80
CA LEU A 164 15.94 -7.23 7.20
C LEU A 164 15.05 -6.11 7.78
N TRP A 165 14.32 -5.39 6.93
CA TRP A 165 13.45 -4.28 7.38
C TRP A 165 12.53 -4.78 8.50
N ALA A 166 12.51 -4.09 9.64
CA ALA A 166 11.44 -4.32 10.61
C ALA A 166 10.13 -3.76 10.05
N PRO A 167 8.97 -4.39 10.30
CA PRO A 167 7.67 -3.87 9.84
C PRO A 167 7.42 -2.42 10.24
N SER A 168 7.79 -2.05 11.47
CA SER A 168 7.67 -0.69 11.98
C SER A 168 8.57 0.32 11.25
N ASP A 169 9.76 -0.09 10.80
CA ASP A 169 10.68 0.77 10.05
C ASP A 169 10.18 1.01 8.63
N LEU A 170 9.63 -0.03 8.00
CA LEU A 170 9.03 0.10 6.68
C LEU A 170 7.77 0.98 6.74
N ALA A 171 6.88 0.73 7.69
CA ALA A 171 5.70 1.54 7.94
C ALA A 171 6.08 3.02 8.16
N ARG A 172 7.10 3.28 8.99
CA ARG A 172 7.62 4.64 9.18
C ARG A 172 8.14 5.28 7.89
N SER A 173 8.77 4.50 7.01
CA SER A 173 9.29 5.00 5.74
C SER A 173 8.20 5.32 4.70
N TRP A 174 7.06 4.64 4.77
CA TRP A 174 5.90 4.90 3.92
C TRP A 174 4.98 5.97 4.49
N ARG A 175 4.98 6.17 5.80
CA ARG A 175 4.11 7.13 6.46
C ARG A 175 4.30 8.54 5.91
N GLN A 176 3.19 9.16 5.53
CA GLN A 176 3.10 10.60 5.27
C GLN A 176 2.83 11.33 6.59
N ASP A 177 3.29 12.58 6.75
CA ASP A 177 3.26 13.34 8.01
C ASP A 177 1.84 13.67 8.56
N SER A 178 0.77 13.17 7.94
CA SER A 178 -0.60 13.22 8.45
C SER A 178 -1.52 12.40 7.52
N PRO A 179 -2.06 11.27 7.99
CA PRO A 179 -3.44 11.33 8.51
C PRO A 179 -3.68 10.46 9.76
N ASP A 180 -4.36 11.02 10.78
CA ASP A 180 -4.87 10.29 11.96
C ASP A 180 -6.14 9.48 11.60
N GLU A 181 -6.08 8.77 10.47
CA GLU A 181 -7.15 7.91 9.99
C GLU A 181 -6.85 6.47 10.41
N LYS A 182 -7.77 5.87 11.18
CA LYS A 182 -7.60 4.50 11.69
C LYS A 182 -7.40 3.47 10.58
N GLU A 183 -8.15 3.61 9.49
CA GLU A 183 -8.05 2.71 8.34
C GLU A 183 -6.68 2.84 7.66
N TYR A 184 -6.21 4.06 7.41
CA TYR A 184 -4.90 4.31 6.83
C TYR A 184 -3.79 3.67 7.66
N ASN A 185 -3.78 3.94 8.97
CA ASN A 185 -2.75 3.41 9.87
C ASN A 185 -2.79 1.88 9.96
N PHE A 186 -4.00 1.29 10.00
CA PHE A 186 -4.15 -0.16 9.97
C PHE A 186 -3.55 -0.78 8.70
N PHE A 187 -3.93 -0.29 7.51
CA PHE A 187 -3.43 -0.86 6.26
C PHE A 187 -1.95 -0.55 6.04
N LEU A 188 -1.45 0.59 6.50
CA LEU A 188 -0.01 0.91 6.48
C LEU A 188 0.78 -0.13 7.26
N ASP A 189 0.41 -0.34 8.54
CA ASP A 189 1.13 -1.26 9.42
C ASP A 189 0.97 -2.71 8.93
N TYR A 190 -0.23 -3.09 8.47
CA TYR A 190 -0.50 -4.43 7.98
C TYR A 190 0.22 -4.72 6.65
N ALA A 191 0.24 -3.78 5.70
CA ALA A 191 1.00 -3.95 4.46
C ALA A 191 2.50 -4.08 4.74
N ALA A 192 3.04 -3.27 5.67
CA ALA A 192 4.44 -3.37 6.06
C ALA A 192 4.75 -4.73 6.70
N TYR A 193 3.84 -5.23 7.56
CA TYR A 193 3.91 -6.57 8.13
C TYR A 193 3.88 -7.65 7.05
N CYS A 194 2.90 -7.64 6.14
CA CYS A 194 2.81 -8.62 5.06
C CYS A 194 4.05 -8.67 4.16
N VAL A 195 4.79 -7.56 4.01
CA VAL A 195 6.05 -7.55 3.24
C VAL A 195 7.23 -8.06 4.07
N THR A 196 7.37 -7.61 5.31
CA THR A 196 8.63 -7.72 6.06
C THR A 196 8.58 -8.53 7.35
N GLY A 197 7.39 -8.85 7.86
CA GLY A 197 7.18 -9.65 9.06
C GLY A 197 6.87 -11.09 8.70
N PRO A 198 7.87 -11.97 8.51
CA PRO A 198 7.59 -13.38 8.35
C PRO A 198 7.13 -13.92 9.71
N ASP A 199 5.84 -14.14 9.90
CA ASP A 199 5.40 -15.08 10.94
C ASP A 199 5.81 -16.50 10.59
N GLU A 200 5.80 -17.38 11.59
CA GLU A 200 6.15 -18.79 11.44
C GLU A 200 5.35 -19.47 10.33
N ILE A 201 4.07 -19.11 10.19
CA ILE A 201 3.20 -19.62 9.13
C ILE A 201 3.71 -19.19 7.76
N THR A 202 4.02 -17.91 7.57
CA THR A 202 4.56 -17.36 6.33
C THR A 202 5.90 -18.02 5.98
N VAL A 203 6.78 -18.23 6.95
CA VAL A 203 8.05 -18.95 6.74
C VAL A 203 7.79 -20.38 6.26
N ILE A 204 6.90 -21.11 6.93
CA ILE A 204 6.57 -22.49 6.58
C ILE A 204 5.96 -22.53 5.18
N VAL A 205 4.94 -21.71 4.91
CA VAL A 205 4.24 -21.69 3.62
C VAL A 205 5.18 -21.29 2.48
N GLU A 206 6.09 -20.34 2.70
CA GLU A 206 7.06 -19.94 1.69
C GLU A 206 8.21 -20.93 1.49
N SER A 207 8.44 -21.83 2.46
CA SER A 207 9.39 -22.95 2.33
C SER A 207 8.83 -24.11 1.48
N LEU A 208 7.52 -24.10 1.21
CA LEU A 208 6.86 -25.07 0.35
C LEU A 208 6.84 -24.58 -1.10
N LYS A 209 7.06 -25.52 -2.02
CA LYS A 209 6.97 -25.25 -3.46
C LYS A 209 5.49 -24.99 -3.80
N PRO A 210 5.12 -23.87 -4.47
CA PRO A 210 3.72 -23.57 -4.78
C PRO A 210 2.95 -24.71 -5.45
N SER A 211 3.55 -25.41 -6.41
CA SER A 211 2.93 -26.61 -7.02
C SER A 211 2.72 -27.79 -6.07
N SER A 212 3.45 -27.86 -4.95
CA SER A 212 3.29 -28.92 -3.93
C SER A 212 2.12 -28.69 -2.99
N LEU A 213 1.59 -27.46 -2.94
CA LEU A 213 0.39 -27.13 -2.15
C LEU A 213 -0.89 -27.72 -2.75
N GLY A 214 -0.79 -28.30 -3.95
CA GLY A 214 -1.86 -28.98 -4.66
C GLY A 214 -2.70 -28.02 -5.51
N TYR A 215 -3.24 -28.55 -6.60
CA TYR A 215 -4.46 -28.02 -7.20
C TYR A 215 -5.58 -28.41 -6.23
N PHE A 216 -6.33 -27.44 -5.68
CA PHE A 216 -7.52 -27.73 -4.87
C PHE A 216 -8.63 -28.27 -5.78
N ALA A 217 -8.43 -29.46 -6.33
CA ALA A 217 -9.41 -30.16 -7.16
C ALA A 217 -10.57 -30.69 -6.32
N ASP A 218 -10.34 -30.91 -5.01
CA ASP A 218 -11.36 -31.30 -4.05
C ASP A 218 -11.43 -30.25 -2.94
N SER A 219 -12.65 -29.81 -2.64
CA SER A 219 -13.03 -28.67 -1.82
C SER A 219 -12.70 -28.75 -0.32
N LEU A 220 -11.65 -29.45 0.08
CA LEU A 220 -11.26 -29.61 1.47
C LEU A 220 -10.13 -28.63 1.83
N CYS A 221 -10.36 -27.88 2.90
CA CYS A 221 -9.53 -26.76 3.32
C CYS A 221 -8.20 -27.27 3.92
N VAL A 222 -7.12 -26.49 3.79
CA VAL A 222 -5.78 -26.79 4.36
C VAL A 222 -5.84 -27.11 5.86
N SER A 223 -6.79 -26.49 6.58
CA SER A 223 -7.05 -26.76 8.00
C SER A 223 -7.49 -28.20 8.28
N GLU A 224 -8.23 -28.85 7.37
CA GLU A 224 -8.72 -30.23 7.56
C GLU A 224 -7.62 -31.29 7.34
N ARG A 225 -6.53 -30.90 6.66
CA ARG A 225 -5.34 -31.75 6.51
C ARG A 225 -4.38 -31.63 7.69
N LEU A 226 -4.28 -30.47 8.32
CA LEU A 226 -3.43 -30.24 9.49
C LEU A 226 -4.07 -30.77 10.79
N SER A 227 -5.34 -31.16 10.76
CA SER A 227 -6.07 -31.73 11.89
C SER A 227 -6.05 -33.26 11.97
N ASN A 228 -5.35 -33.95 11.05
CA ASN A 228 -5.15 -35.40 11.06
C ASN A 228 -3.66 -35.74 11.13
#